data_AF-A0A8E1C0F2-F1
#
_entry.id   AF-A0A8E1C0F2-F1
#
_cell.length_a   1.000
_cell.length_b   1.000
_cell.length_c   1.000
_cell.angle_alpha   90.00
_cell.angle_beta   90.00
_cell.angle_gamma   90.00
#
_symmetry.space_group_name_H-M   'P 1'
#
loop_
_entity.id
_entity.type
_entity.pdbx_description
1 polymer ?
#
loop_
_entity_poly.entity_id
_entity_poly.type
_entity_poly.pdbx_seq_one_letter_code
_entity_poly.pdbx_strand_id
1 'polypeptide(L)'
;MADYVIHTFGGGDILWQVFNGIGRVFASNSEYFTPVGKFALTIGGIWAATRAIFRGNIGIFAMEWFFPSLFIFIFLFAPKANIWLKDEISMNAPVKINNIPVGVALFASISSKISYSLSETLEKHLLSVDEGLSSRKNGIMFGAKAIGKIKDIQIEDPVTLTNAKEFLRQCFMKPYIIGNILTRVSY
;
A
#
# COMPACT_ATOMS: atom_id res chain seq x y z
N MET A 1 15.75 -16.06 2.64
CA MET A 1 15.00 -14.95 2.02
C MET A 1 14.13 -14.35 3.11
N ALA A 2 14.18 -13.05 3.34
CA ALA A 2 13.38 -12.42 4.39
C ALA A 2 11.91 -12.34 3.95
N ASP A 3 10.99 -12.59 4.87
CA ASP A 3 9.55 -12.54 4.62
C ASP A 3 8.93 -11.37 5.40
N TYR A 4 8.21 -10.49 4.69
CA TYR A 4 7.53 -9.33 5.27
C TYR A 4 6.03 -9.44 5.06
N VAL A 5 5.25 -8.92 6.01
CA VAL A 5 3.78 -8.85 5.91
C VAL A 5 3.35 -7.41 5.71
N ILE A 6 2.48 -7.18 4.73
CA ILE A 6 1.87 -5.89 4.41
C ILE A 6 0.36 -6.03 4.60
N HIS A 7 -0.19 -5.17 5.45
CA HIS A 7 -1.63 -5.06 5.68
C HIS A 7 -2.21 -4.02 4.72
N THR A 8 -3.33 -4.37 4.08
CA THR A 8 -4.10 -3.47 3.22
C THR A 8 -5.59 -3.63 3.48
N PHE A 9 -6.36 -2.67 2.96
CA PHE A 9 -7.77 -2.52 3.24
C PHE A 9 -8.54 -2.24 1.95
N GLY A 10 -9.09 -3.28 1.33
CA GLY A 10 -10.00 -3.12 0.18
C GLY A 10 -9.32 -2.63 -1.11
N GLY A 11 -8.01 -2.84 -1.22
CA GLY A 11 -7.18 -2.45 -2.36
C GLY A 11 -6.13 -3.50 -2.72
N GLY A 12 -6.32 -4.76 -2.27
CA GLY A 12 -5.37 -5.85 -2.46
C GLY A 12 -4.96 -6.06 -3.93
N ASP A 13 -5.89 -6.01 -4.87
CA ASP A 13 -5.61 -6.26 -6.29
C ASP A 13 -4.67 -5.21 -6.90
N ILE A 14 -4.90 -3.93 -6.60
CA ILE A 14 -4.07 -2.82 -7.09
C ILE A 14 -2.67 -2.95 -6.50
N LEU A 15 -2.59 -3.21 -5.19
CA LEU A 15 -1.31 -3.34 -4.49
C LEU A 15 -0.53 -4.57 -4.99
N TRP A 16 -1.23 -5.67 -5.29
CA TRP A 16 -0.64 -6.84 -5.91
C TRP A 16 -0.05 -6.52 -7.28
N GLN A 17 -0.77 -5.80 -8.15
CA GLN A 17 -0.25 -5.40 -9.46
C GLN A 17 1.02 -4.54 -9.34
N VAL A 18 1.04 -3.58 -8.41
CA VAL A 18 2.20 -2.71 -8.16
C VAL A 18 3.41 -3.53 -7.69
N PHE A 19 3.24 -4.35 -6.65
CA PHE A 19 4.36 -5.14 -6.10
C PHE A 19 4.83 -6.24 -7.04
N ASN A 20 3.93 -6.85 -7.81
CA ASN A 20 4.28 -7.80 -8.86
C ASN A 20 5.07 -7.12 -10.00
N GLY A 21 4.69 -5.89 -10.37
CA GLY A 21 5.44 -5.05 -11.31
C GLY A 21 6.86 -4.77 -10.82
N ILE A 22 7.01 -4.35 -9.55
CA ILE A 22 8.31 -4.15 -8.91
C ILE A 22 9.11 -5.46 -8.92
N GLY A 23 8.51 -6.58 -8.49
CA GLY A 23 9.18 -7.89 -8.47
C GLY A 23 9.69 -8.34 -9.84
N ARG A 24 8.98 -7.99 -10.94
CA ARG A 24 9.42 -8.23 -12.31
C ARG A 24 10.60 -7.34 -12.72
N VAL A 25 10.56 -6.06 -12.38
CA VAL A 25 11.66 -5.12 -12.67
C VAL A 25 12.94 -5.59 -11.99
N PHE A 26 12.87 -5.99 -10.71
CA PHE A 26 14.03 -6.41 -9.92
C PHE A 26 14.37 -7.92 -10.00
N ALA A 27 13.69 -8.67 -10.88
CA ALA A 27 14.03 -10.07 -11.14
C ALA A 27 15.45 -10.21 -11.71
N SER A 28 16.18 -11.27 -11.35
CA SER A 28 17.61 -11.42 -11.70
C SER A 28 17.91 -11.49 -13.21
N ASN A 29 16.90 -11.81 -14.04
CA ASN A 29 17.02 -11.91 -15.50
C ASN A 29 16.30 -10.75 -16.22
N SER A 30 16.26 -9.58 -15.60
CA SER A 30 15.60 -8.38 -16.14
C SER A 30 16.53 -7.64 -17.10
N GLU A 31 16.20 -7.65 -18.39
CA GLU A 31 16.81 -6.78 -19.42
C GLU A 31 16.60 -5.29 -19.15
N TYR A 32 15.70 -4.93 -18.22
CA TYR A 32 15.35 -3.54 -17.91
C TYR A 32 16.13 -2.98 -16.71
N PHE A 33 16.41 -3.80 -15.69
CA PHE A 33 17.14 -3.33 -14.51
C PHE A 33 18.64 -3.20 -14.77
N THR A 34 19.18 -4.05 -15.64
CA THR A 34 20.59 -4.01 -16.03
C THR A 34 20.99 -2.70 -16.74
N PRO A 35 20.23 -2.16 -17.73
CA PRO A 35 20.54 -0.85 -18.31
C PRO A 35 20.25 0.29 -17.33
N VAL A 36 19.12 0.29 -16.63
CA VAL A 36 18.78 1.38 -15.68
C VAL A 36 19.79 1.47 -14.55
N GLY A 37 20.20 0.34 -13.97
CA GLY A 37 21.24 0.29 -12.96
C GLY A 37 22.60 0.76 -13.48
N LYS A 38 22.96 0.41 -14.72
CA LYS A 38 24.18 0.91 -15.37
C LYS A 38 24.13 2.42 -15.57
N PHE A 39 23.02 2.99 -16.05
CA PHE A 39 22.86 4.44 -16.20
C PHE A 39 22.90 5.18 -14.86
N ALA A 40 22.26 4.63 -13.83
CA ALA A 40 22.29 5.22 -12.50
C ALA A 40 23.72 5.26 -11.92
N LEU A 41 24.49 4.16 -12.10
CA LEU A 41 25.88 4.10 -11.66
C LEU A 41 26.80 5.01 -12.45
N THR A 42 26.62 5.14 -13.77
CA THR A 42 27.46 6.04 -14.58
C THR A 42 27.18 7.50 -14.28
N ILE A 43 25.91 7.91 -14.19
CA ILE A 43 25.53 9.28 -13.83
C ILE A 43 25.97 9.61 -12.40
N GLY A 44 25.72 8.70 -11.45
CA GLY A 44 26.16 8.85 -10.07
C GLY A 44 27.68 8.94 -9.94
N GLY A 45 28.40 8.12 -10.71
CA GLY A 45 29.87 8.14 -10.78
C GLY A 45 30.42 9.43 -11.36
N ILE A 46 29.84 9.93 -12.46
CA ILE A 46 30.22 11.22 -13.06
C ILE A 46 29.97 12.35 -12.07
N TRP A 47 28.80 12.40 -11.43
CA TRP A 47 28.47 13.43 -10.45
C TRP A 47 29.40 13.39 -9.23
N ALA A 48 29.71 12.20 -8.72
CA ALA A 48 30.66 12.02 -7.64
C ALA A 48 32.07 12.47 -8.04
N ALA A 49 32.52 12.13 -9.24
CA ALA A 49 33.81 12.56 -9.79
C ALA A 49 33.90 14.07 -9.95
N THR A 50 32.86 14.71 -10.50
CA THR A 50 32.79 16.18 -10.61
C THR A 50 32.89 16.83 -9.23
N ARG A 51 32.12 16.35 -8.25
CA ARG A 51 32.13 16.93 -6.88
C ARG A 51 33.47 16.72 -6.18
N ALA A 52 34.15 15.61 -6.43
CA ALA A 52 35.48 15.31 -5.88
C ALA A 52 36.56 16.25 -6.42
N ILE A 53 36.51 16.60 -7.72
CA ILE A 53 37.44 17.54 -8.36
C ILE A 53 37.29 18.94 -7.76
N PHE A 54 36.07 19.45 -7.58
CA PHE A 54 35.84 20.79 -7.05
C PHE A 54 36.22 20.99 -5.58
N ARG A 55 36.25 19.93 -4.76
CA ARG A 55 36.56 20.00 -3.32
C ARG A 55 38.02 19.70 -2.98
N GLY A 56 38.84 19.28 -3.95
CA GLY A 56 40.29 19.07 -3.78
C GLY A 56 40.70 17.96 -2.80
N ASN A 57 39.75 17.23 -2.21
CA ASN A 57 40.02 16.19 -1.22
C ASN A 57 39.14 14.96 -1.46
N ILE A 58 39.63 14.08 -2.34
CA ILE A 58 38.92 12.88 -2.81
C ILE A 58 38.72 11.84 -1.70
N GLY A 59 39.68 11.72 -0.76
CA GLY A 59 39.66 10.69 0.27
C GLY A 59 38.59 10.89 1.33
N ILE A 60 38.51 12.10 1.91
CA ILE A 60 37.58 12.40 3.01
C ILE A 60 36.13 12.44 2.51
N PHE A 61 35.89 13.09 1.36
CA PHE A 61 34.54 13.19 0.80
C PHE A 61 33.97 11.83 0.36
N ALA A 62 34.81 10.97 -0.23
CA ALA A 62 34.37 9.64 -0.63
C ALA A 62 34.02 8.77 0.58
N MET A 63 34.83 8.83 1.65
CA MET A 63 34.62 8.03 2.85
C MET A 63 33.47 8.54 3.74
N GLU A 64 33.24 9.84 3.82
CA GLU A 64 32.16 10.39 4.64
C GLU A 64 30.78 10.25 4.00
N TRP A 65 30.69 10.34 2.66
CA TRP A 65 29.39 10.44 1.99
C TRP A 65 29.17 9.37 0.91
N PHE A 66 30.14 9.15 0.02
CA PHE A 66 29.95 8.26 -1.13
C PHE A 66 29.89 6.78 -0.72
N PHE A 67 30.86 6.30 0.05
CA PHE A 67 30.90 4.90 0.49
C PHE A 67 29.73 4.55 1.42
N PRO A 68 29.38 5.36 2.44
CA PRO A 68 28.24 5.08 3.30
C PRO A 68 26.92 5.05 2.52
N SER A 69 26.69 6.01 1.62
CA SER A 69 25.47 6.05 0.81
C SER A 69 25.39 4.89 -0.17
N LEU A 70 26.50 4.54 -0.84
CA LEU A 70 26.58 3.38 -1.73
C LEU A 70 26.35 2.08 -0.95
N PHE A 71 26.93 1.96 0.24
CA PHE A 71 26.77 0.79 1.11
C PHE A 71 25.31 0.62 1.54
N ILE A 72 24.67 1.71 1.99
CA ILE A 72 23.23 1.70 2.33
C ILE A 72 22.41 1.32 1.10
N PHE A 73 22.70 1.88 -0.07
CA PHE A 73 21.97 1.58 -1.29
C PHE A 73 22.07 0.09 -1.68
N ILE A 74 23.28 -0.47 -1.66
CA ILE A 74 23.50 -1.89 -1.96
C ILE A 74 22.80 -2.76 -0.92
N PHE A 75 22.95 -2.45 0.36
CA PHE A 75 22.32 -3.23 1.44
C PHE A 75 20.79 -3.20 1.35
N LEU A 76 20.22 -2.08 0.90
CA LEU A 76 18.78 -1.89 0.83
C LEU A 76 18.15 -2.49 -0.44
N PHE A 77 18.85 -2.41 -1.58
CA PHE A 77 18.30 -2.79 -2.89
C PHE A 77 18.84 -4.10 -3.47
N ALA A 78 20.01 -4.58 -3.06
CA ALA A 78 20.58 -5.83 -3.55
C ALA A 78 19.92 -7.09 -2.97
N PRO A 79 19.67 -7.19 -1.64
CA PRO A 79 19.02 -8.37 -1.11
C PRO A 79 17.54 -8.38 -1.47
N LYS A 80 17.05 -9.57 -1.83
CA LYS A 80 15.66 -9.80 -2.20
C LYS A 80 14.88 -10.40 -1.04
N ALA A 81 13.64 -9.96 -0.92
CA ALA A 81 12.67 -10.41 0.07
C ALA A 81 11.38 -10.87 -0.61
N ASN A 82 10.59 -11.63 0.13
CA ASN A 82 9.21 -11.95 -0.23
C ASN A 82 8.26 -11.13 0.63
N ILE A 83 7.13 -10.79 0.04
CA ILE A 83 6.08 -10.05 0.70
C ILE A 83 4.81 -10.89 0.70
N TRP A 84 4.16 -10.93 1.85
CA TRP A 84 2.83 -11.48 2.04
C TRP A 84 1.85 -10.33 2.16
N LEU A 85 0.97 -10.21 1.17
CA LEU A 85 -0.08 -9.21 1.16
C LEU A 85 -1.32 -9.78 1.84
N LYS A 86 -1.74 -9.15 2.95
CA LYS A 86 -2.94 -9.51 3.70
C LYS A 86 -3.97 -8.39 3.57
N ASP A 87 -5.09 -8.67 2.91
CA ASP A 87 -6.24 -7.77 2.88
C ASP A 87 -7.18 -8.12 4.04
N GLU A 88 -7.43 -7.14 4.91
CA GLU A 88 -8.28 -7.34 6.10
C GLU A 88 -9.79 -7.20 5.79
N ILE A 89 -10.14 -6.82 4.55
CA ILE A 89 -11.52 -6.55 4.11
C ILE A 89 -12.03 -7.66 3.21
N SER A 90 -11.31 -7.93 2.12
CA SER A 90 -11.61 -9.00 1.19
C SER A 90 -10.97 -10.26 1.75
N MET A 91 -11.77 -11.17 2.31
CA MET A 91 -11.26 -12.43 2.87
C MET A 91 -10.67 -13.31 1.75
N ASN A 92 -9.42 -13.04 1.38
CA ASN A 92 -8.62 -13.88 0.51
C ASN A 92 -7.35 -14.29 1.27
N ALA A 93 -6.91 -15.53 1.05
CA ALA A 93 -5.67 -16.04 1.60
C ALA A 93 -4.51 -15.07 1.26
N PRO A 94 -3.52 -14.91 2.16
CA PRO A 94 -2.44 -13.96 1.95
C PRO A 94 -1.68 -14.29 0.66
N VAL A 95 -1.57 -13.30 -0.23
CA VAL A 95 -0.95 -13.49 -1.54
C VAL A 95 0.54 -13.23 -1.43
N LYS A 96 1.35 -14.21 -1.87
CA LYS A 96 2.82 -14.10 -1.86
C LYS A 96 3.32 -13.43 -3.14
N ILE A 97 4.24 -12.48 -2.98
CA ILE A 97 4.96 -11.83 -4.07
C ILE A 97 6.46 -11.96 -3.81
N ASN A 98 7.21 -12.39 -4.83
CA ASN A 98 8.65 -12.68 -4.72
C ASN A 98 9.50 -11.61 -5.41
N ASN A 99 10.80 -11.61 -5.14
CA ASN A 99 11.83 -10.78 -5.79
C ASN A 99 11.71 -9.27 -5.56
N ILE A 100 11.28 -8.85 -4.36
CA ILE A 100 11.16 -7.43 -4.02
C ILE A 100 12.41 -6.99 -3.25
N PRO A 101 13.00 -5.82 -3.54
CA PRO A 101 14.12 -5.30 -2.75
C PRO A 101 13.76 -5.15 -1.27
N VAL A 102 14.65 -5.56 -0.38
CA VAL A 102 14.42 -5.52 1.08
C VAL A 102 13.99 -4.13 1.55
N GLY A 103 14.55 -3.05 1.01
CA GLY A 103 14.13 -1.71 1.41
C GLY A 103 12.68 -1.40 1.16
N VAL A 104 12.22 -1.69 -0.06
CA VAL A 104 10.82 -1.48 -0.42
C VAL A 104 9.92 -2.32 0.49
N ALA A 105 10.29 -3.58 0.71
CA ALA A 105 9.53 -4.49 1.58
C ALA A 105 9.48 -4.02 3.04
N LEU A 106 10.62 -3.56 3.58
CA LEU A 106 10.76 -3.09 4.96
C LEU A 106 9.96 -1.81 5.19
N PHE A 107 10.15 -0.78 4.34
CA PHE A 107 9.43 0.48 4.46
C PHE A 107 7.92 0.28 4.33
N ALA A 108 7.49 -0.53 3.36
CA ALA A 108 6.08 -0.82 3.17
C ALA A 108 5.49 -1.61 4.36
N SER A 109 6.20 -2.59 4.91
CA SER A 109 5.74 -3.34 6.09
C SER A 109 5.60 -2.46 7.33
N ILE A 110 6.59 -1.59 7.59
CA ILE A 110 6.54 -0.67 8.74
C ILE A 110 5.38 0.32 8.57
N SER A 111 5.24 0.93 7.39
CA SER A 111 4.16 1.86 7.10
C SER A 111 2.79 1.19 7.29
N SER A 112 2.57 0.01 6.71
CA SER A 112 1.31 -0.73 6.87
C SER A 112 1.03 -1.13 8.32
N LYS A 113 2.04 -1.53 9.10
CA LYS A 113 1.86 -1.85 10.51
C LYS A 113 1.44 -0.64 11.33
N ILE A 114 2.05 0.52 11.07
CA ILE A 114 1.68 1.78 11.73
C ILE A 114 0.24 2.15 11.37
N SER A 115 -0.12 2.12 10.08
CA SER A 115 -1.50 2.39 9.64
C SER A 115 -2.49 1.41 10.27
N TYR A 116 -2.17 0.12 10.30
CA TYR A 116 -3.02 -0.90 10.93
C TYR A 116 -3.21 -0.63 12.42
N SER A 117 -2.13 -0.37 13.16
CA SER A 117 -2.19 -0.10 14.61
C SER A 117 -2.95 1.19 14.91
N LEU A 118 -2.77 2.23 14.09
CA LEU A 118 -3.51 3.48 14.23
C LEU A 118 -5.00 3.25 13.99
N SER A 119 -5.36 2.52 12.93
CA SER A 119 -6.75 2.16 12.65
C SER A 119 -7.36 1.37 13.80
N GLU A 120 -6.66 0.35 14.32
CA GLU A 120 -7.14 -0.44 15.47
C GLU A 120 -7.36 0.42 16.73
N THR A 121 -6.47 1.38 16.98
CA THR A 121 -6.57 2.28 18.13
C THR A 121 -7.75 3.25 17.98
N LEU A 122 -7.95 3.80 16.78
CA LEU A 122 -9.09 4.65 16.47
C LEU A 122 -10.41 3.87 16.58
N GLU A 123 -10.46 2.62 16.12
CA GLU A 123 -11.62 1.76 16.29
C GLU A 123 -11.97 1.54 17.76
N LYS A 124 -10.96 1.21 18.58
CA LYS A 124 -11.16 0.99 20.02
C LYS A 124 -11.66 2.24 20.76
N HIS A 125 -11.20 3.42 20.38
CA HIS A 125 -11.50 4.65 21.11
C HIS A 125 -12.72 5.40 20.60
N LEU A 126 -13.00 5.37 19.29
CA LEU A 126 -14.13 6.10 18.68
C LEU A 126 -15.42 5.28 18.65
N LEU A 127 -15.33 3.95 18.72
CA LEU A 127 -16.48 3.05 18.62
C LEU A 127 -16.71 2.21 19.87
N SER A 128 -16.18 2.64 21.01
CA SER A 128 -16.64 2.17 22.31
C SER A 128 -18.03 2.74 22.60
N VAL A 129 -19.06 2.25 21.89
CA VAL A 129 -20.46 2.52 22.23
C VAL A 129 -21.13 1.20 22.58
N ASP A 130 -21.22 1.04 23.90
CA ASP A 130 -22.27 0.39 24.67
C ASP A 130 -22.42 -1.14 24.56
N GLU A 131 -22.52 -1.78 25.73
CA GLU A 131 -22.50 -3.23 25.96
C GLU A 131 -23.70 -3.98 25.34
N GLY A 132 -24.58 -3.29 24.58
CA GLY A 132 -25.77 -3.86 23.93
C GLY A 132 -25.65 -4.17 22.43
N LEU A 133 -24.61 -3.70 21.73
CA LEU A 133 -24.39 -3.94 20.29
C LEU A 133 -23.14 -4.82 20.02
N SER A 134 -22.79 -5.63 21.00
CA SER A 134 -21.58 -6.49 21.10
C SER A 134 -21.35 -7.51 19.95
N SER A 135 -22.21 -7.58 18.93
CA SER A 135 -22.15 -8.65 17.91
C SER A 135 -21.69 -8.25 16.49
N ARG A 136 -21.16 -7.04 16.25
CA ARG A 136 -20.39 -6.80 15.02
C ARG A 136 -19.05 -6.14 15.30
N LYS A 137 -17.99 -6.94 15.21
CA LYS A 137 -16.55 -6.60 15.23
C LYS A 137 -16.10 -5.63 14.12
N ASN A 138 -16.96 -4.72 13.69
CA ASN A 138 -16.69 -3.89 12.54
C ASN A 138 -16.63 -2.45 13.02
N GLY A 139 -15.40 -1.97 13.24
CA GLY A 139 -15.12 -0.61 13.68
C GLY A 139 -15.33 0.44 12.58
N ILE A 140 -14.52 1.49 12.52
CA ILE A 140 -14.60 2.58 11.53
C ILE A 140 -14.44 2.02 10.12
N MET A 141 -13.83 0.83 10.01
CA MET A 141 -13.72 0.07 8.78
C MET A 141 -15.01 -0.58 8.30
N PHE A 142 -16.12 -0.52 9.07
CA PHE A 142 -17.37 -1.20 8.73
C PHE A 142 -17.88 -0.81 7.35
N GLY A 143 -17.81 0.47 6.98
CA GLY A 143 -18.26 0.93 5.67
C GLY A 143 -17.49 0.27 4.53
N ALA A 144 -16.16 0.25 4.63
CA ALA A 144 -15.31 -0.39 3.62
C ALA A 144 -15.50 -1.92 3.60
N LYS A 145 -15.69 -2.56 4.76
CA LYS A 145 -16.02 -3.99 4.86
C LYS A 145 -17.39 -4.33 4.29
N ALA A 146 -18.39 -3.50 4.55
CA ALA A 146 -19.74 -3.66 4.03
C ALA A 146 -19.75 -3.50 2.51
N ILE A 147 -19.12 -2.45 1.97
CA ILE A 147 -19.00 -2.25 0.52
C ILE A 147 -18.24 -3.40 -0.14
N GLY A 148 -17.15 -3.87 0.48
CA GLY A 148 -16.42 -5.05 0.02
C GLY A 148 -17.31 -6.28 -0.05
N LYS A 149 -18.03 -6.60 1.04
CA LYS A 149 -18.94 -7.74 1.09
C LYS A 149 -20.15 -7.62 0.16
N ILE A 150 -20.68 -6.41 -0.07
CA ILE A 150 -21.79 -6.19 -1.01
C ILE A 150 -21.39 -6.57 -2.44
N LYS A 151 -20.12 -6.37 -2.83
CA LYS A 151 -19.64 -6.78 -4.16
C LYS A 151 -19.63 -8.30 -4.35
N ASP A 152 -19.44 -9.05 -3.26
CA ASP A 152 -19.40 -10.52 -3.28
C ASP A 152 -20.80 -11.14 -3.21
N ILE A 153 -21.83 -10.37 -2.83
CA ILE A 153 -23.21 -10.87 -2.74
C ILE A 153 -23.83 -10.86 -4.13
N GLN A 154 -24.10 -12.05 -4.66
CA GLN A 154 -24.98 -12.23 -5.81
C GLN A 154 -26.40 -12.51 -5.30
N ILE A 155 -27.34 -11.60 -5.58
CA ILE A 155 -28.77 -11.82 -5.30
C ILE A 155 -29.35 -12.57 -6.50
N GLU A 156 -29.69 -13.84 -6.32
CA GLU A 156 -30.23 -14.69 -7.38
C GLU A 156 -31.64 -14.29 -7.82
N ASP A 157 -32.46 -13.74 -6.91
CA ASP A 157 -33.82 -13.30 -7.23
C ASP A 157 -33.86 -11.86 -7.82
N PRO A 158 -34.31 -11.69 -9.07
CA PRO A 158 -34.37 -10.37 -9.72
C PRO A 158 -35.35 -9.40 -9.07
N VAL A 159 -36.40 -9.90 -8.41
CA VAL A 159 -37.41 -9.05 -7.73
C VAL A 159 -36.79 -8.41 -6.49
N THR A 160 -36.13 -9.21 -5.65
CA THR A 160 -35.42 -8.75 -4.45
C THR A 160 -34.29 -7.77 -4.80
N LEU A 161 -33.53 -8.03 -5.87
CA LEU A 161 -32.48 -7.13 -6.36
C LEU A 161 -33.05 -5.74 -6.73
N THR A 162 -34.18 -5.72 -7.45
CA THR A 162 -34.82 -4.47 -7.88
C THR A 162 -35.36 -3.67 -6.68
N ASN A 163 -36.02 -4.35 -5.74
CA ASN A 163 -36.53 -3.74 -4.51
C ASN A 163 -35.39 -3.17 -3.64
N ALA A 164 -34.29 -3.91 -3.48
CA ALA A 164 -33.13 -3.44 -2.72
C ALA A 164 -32.45 -2.23 -3.37
N LYS A 165 -32.33 -2.21 -4.71
CA LYS A 165 -31.81 -1.06 -5.46
C LYS A 165 -32.70 0.18 -5.27
N GLU A 166 -34.01 0.02 -5.37
CA GLU A 166 -34.95 1.14 -5.24
C GLU A 166 -34.98 1.67 -3.80
N PHE A 167 -34.91 0.79 -2.80
CA PHE A 167 -34.75 1.19 -1.40
C PHE A 167 -33.47 2.00 -1.17
N LEU A 168 -32.32 1.53 -1.65
CA LEU A 168 -31.05 2.27 -1.54
C LEU A 168 -31.12 3.64 -2.22
N ARG A 169 -31.75 3.70 -3.40
CA ARG A 169 -31.92 4.93 -4.17
C ARG A 169 -32.78 5.95 -3.40
N GLN A 170 -33.92 5.53 -2.88
CA GLN A 170 -34.87 6.42 -2.22
C GLN A 170 -34.40 6.85 -0.83
N CYS A 171 -33.91 5.92 -0.01
CA CYS A 171 -33.63 6.18 1.40
C CYS A 171 -32.22 6.71 1.67
N PHE A 172 -31.25 6.40 0.80
CA PHE A 172 -29.86 6.82 1.02
C PHE A 172 -29.34 7.75 -0.07
N MET A 173 -29.50 7.37 -1.35
CA MET A 173 -28.86 8.10 -2.44
C MET A 173 -29.50 9.49 -2.68
N LYS A 174 -30.83 9.57 -2.73
CA LYS A 174 -31.56 10.84 -2.88
C LYS A 174 -31.24 11.85 -1.76
N PRO A 175 -31.40 11.54 -0.46
CA PRO A 175 -31.08 12.50 0.60
C PRO A 175 -29.60 12.86 0.66
N TYR A 176 -28.69 11.94 0.31
CA TYR A 176 -27.25 12.25 0.24
C TYR A 176 -26.91 13.25 -0.88
N ILE A 177 -27.47 13.07 -2.07
CA ILE A 177 -27.27 13.98 -3.20
C ILE A 177 -27.85 15.37 -2.89
N ILE A 178 -29.08 15.42 -2.36
CA ILE A 178 -29.75 16.67 -1.99
C ILE A 178 -28.95 17.37 -0.87
N GLY A 179 -28.51 16.65 0.16
CA GLY A 179 -27.81 17.21 1.31
C GLY A 179 -26.33 17.56 1.11
N ASN A 180 -25.63 16.99 0.13
CA ASN A 180 -24.22 17.30 -0.13
C ASN A 180 -24.01 18.20 -1.37
N ILE A 181 -24.88 18.09 -2.38
CA ILE A 181 -24.77 18.90 -3.61
C ILE A 181 -25.52 20.22 -3.46
N LEU A 182 -26.76 20.23 -2.97
CA LEU A 182 -27.53 21.48 -2.91
C LEU A 182 -27.08 22.40 -1.77
N THR A 183 -26.65 21.84 -0.64
CA THR A 183 -26.15 22.62 0.51
C THR A 183 -24.76 23.23 0.28
N ARG A 184 -23.97 22.71 -0.67
CA ARG A 184 -22.68 23.32 -1.09
C ARG A 184 -22.82 24.41 -2.17
N VAL A 185 -24.01 24.60 -2.74
CA VAL A 185 -24.28 25.64 -3.75
C VAL A 185 -24.85 26.92 -3.12
N SER A 186 -25.11 26.92 -1.80
CA SER A 186 -25.63 28.08 -1.05
C SER A 186 -24.60 28.77 -0.16
N TYR A 187 -23.29 28.59 -0.42
CA TYR A 187 -22.21 29.39 0.19
C TYR A 187 -21.32 30.00 -0.89
#